data_AF-A0A4W3HA10-F1
#
_entry.id   AF-A0A4W3HA10-F1
#
_cell.length_a   1.000
_cell.length_b   1.000
_cell.length_c   1.000
_cell.angle_alpha   90.00
_cell.angle_beta   90.00
_cell.angle_gamma   90.00
#
_symmetry.space_group_name_H-M   'P 1'
#
loop_
_entity.id
_entity.type
_entity.pdbx_description
1 polymer ?
#
loop_
_entity_poly.entity_id
_entity_poly.type
_entity_poly.pdbx_seq_one_letter_code
_entity_poly.pdbx_strand_id
1 'polypeptide(L)'
;MSEKYDGSRLSDSDLAVSLRIITTGFIEDPGERDSDSESVYLLDQDGVLRPVTSLYYNDMPWRPVTEGTHVCHGNISRETALYFGVRTSRNRALEELQVGDMSLWAREFGQYEKLTTRLKNIILAYPSKQDILKELIQNADDAEASEIHFIWDPRKHGHTKTFGEEWNALQGPALCVYNNKKFTDKDIEGIQQLGEGGKRNNPEKTGKYGLGFNSVYHLTDCPSFISGDSQLCIFDPNLAFFKTANRHSPGAVLTINEEFKTMFQDVYQTFLSSFFDLHKGTMFRLPLRTAGMASSSEISDQSVSEKEIHDLLEALREDSGHLLLFLKNIKKVAFHQINVDTGKVQRDFLVEVKLSEKSAREQKSLREHIRQAAASSTTRMKPFQVIYEMEIHSAINKSKWILADRVGATDDQEDLLQVNSSTDVPRGSIAVPIDPHFHHGKVFCSLPLPVETFLPVHINGNFAVDASRRGLWKQDGESSRLRWNEFLKTHVIAPLYADVLEYLRIKYDLNRRVTTDSGLPMPLQSSVINDDKRCKDLLSYCMSDFQNKAKNNYGCLVELPLLVTQDYLLRKFQLSAPKYICKFHDLFPEEQIHFANYDIHKSHKCHLEK
;
A
#
# COMPACT_ATOMS: atom_id res chain seq x y z
N MET A 1 31.84 -57.07 -1.14
CA MET A 1 31.01 -58.28 -1.30
C MET A 1 30.10 -58.21 -2.52
N SER A 2 29.42 -57.09 -2.79
CA SER A 2 28.59 -56.92 -3.99
C SER A 2 29.31 -57.28 -5.30
N GLU A 3 30.50 -56.71 -5.56
CA GLU A 3 31.33 -57.02 -6.75
C GLU A 3 31.77 -58.49 -6.87
N LYS A 4 31.94 -59.19 -5.73
CA LYS A 4 32.39 -60.60 -5.71
C LYS A 4 31.26 -61.55 -6.11
N TYR A 5 30.02 -61.21 -5.78
CA TYR A 5 28.86 -62.07 -5.97
C TYR A 5 27.99 -61.64 -7.16
N ASP A 6 28.15 -60.43 -7.69
CA ASP A 6 27.48 -59.92 -8.90
C ASP A 6 25.97 -60.25 -8.95
N GLY A 7 25.25 -59.96 -7.86
CA GLY A 7 23.82 -60.21 -7.74
C GLY A 7 23.42 -61.67 -7.45
N SER A 8 24.36 -62.57 -7.19
CA SER A 8 24.08 -63.94 -6.72
C SER A 8 23.99 -64.04 -5.18
N ARG A 9 23.37 -65.13 -4.70
CA ARG A 9 23.21 -65.41 -3.27
C ARG A 9 24.57 -65.60 -2.60
N LEU A 10 24.75 -64.96 -1.45
CA LEU A 10 25.94 -65.12 -0.62
C LEU A 10 26.07 -66.56 -0.11
N SER A 11 27.31 -67.01 0.08
CA SER A 11 27.55 -68.27 0.80
C SER A 11 27.07 -68.14 2.26
N ASP A 12 26.68 -69.25 2.90
CA ASP A 12 26.14 -69.19 4.28
C ASP A 12 27.12 -68.54 5.28
N SER A 13 28.43 -68.71 5.06
CA SER A 13 29.48 -68.04 5.83
C SER A 13 29.50 -66.53 5.59
N ASP A 14 29.49 -66.09 4.34
CA ASP A 14 29.54 -64.67 3.99
C ASP A 14 28.22 -63.96 4.37
N LEU A 15 27.08 -64.66 4.26
CA LEU A 15 25.76 -64.18 4.70
C LEU A 15 25.74 -63.92 6.22
N ALA A 16 26.26 -64.85 7.02
CA ALA A 16 26.33 -64.70 8.47
C ALA A 16 27.23 -63.53 8.88
N VAL A 17 28.35 -63.33 8.18
CA VAL A 17 29.25 -62.19 8.40
C VAL A 17 28.56 -60.87 8.04
N SER A 18 27.90 -60.79 6.88
CA SER A 18 27.18 -59.58 6.46
C SER A 18 26.05 -59.21 7.41
N LEU A 19 25.22 -60.18 7.84
CA LEU A 19 24.18 -59.93 8.83
C LEU A 19 24.76 -59.46 10.15
N ARG A 20 25.87 -60.04 10.61
CA ARG A 20 26.53 -59.61 11.85
C ARG A 20 27.06 -58.19 11.73
N ILE A 21 27.71 -57.82 10.62
CA ILE A 21 28.16 -56.44 10.39
C ILE A 21 26.99 -55.45 10.43
N ILE A 22 25.88 -55.77 9.76
CA ILE A 22 24.68 -54.90 9.71
C ILE A 22 23.99 -54.78 11.07
N THR A 23 23.94 -55.87 11.84
CA THR A 23 23.18 -55.94 13.10
C THR A 23 24.00 -55.54 14.33
N THR A 24 25.29 -55.88 14.41
CA THR A 24 26.16 -55.56 15.56
C THR A 24 27.09 -54.38 15.28
N GLY A 25 27.59 -54.24 14.05
CA GLY A 25 28.61 -53.22 13.71
C GLY A 25 28.12 -51.78 13.80
N PHE A 26 26.81 -51.54 13.74
CA PHE A 26 26.23 -50.18 13.73
C PHE A 26 25.51 -49.79 15.03
N ILE A 27 25.40 -50.71 16.01
CA ILE A 27 24.88 -50.36 17.35
C ILE A 27 25.94 -49.58 18.16
N GLU A 28 27.22 -49.65 17.76
CA GLU A 28 28.35 -49.12 18.55
C GLU A 28 28.85 -47.72 18.12
N ASP A 29 28.47 -47.19 16.93
CA ASP A 29 28.86 -45.83 16.50
C ASP A 29 27.89 -45.23 15.43
N PRO A 30 26.91 -44.39 15.81
CA PRO A 30 25.96 -43.75 14.88
C PRO A 30 26.52 -42.46 14.22
N GLY A 31 27.80 -42.43 13.88
CA GLY A 31 28.49 -41.28 13.27
C GLY A 31 27.84 -40.72 12.00
N GLU A 32 28.16 -39.46 11.68
CA GLU A 32 27.55 -38.63 10.63
C GLU A 32 27.38 -39.32 9.27
N ARG A 33 26.21 -39.12 8.64
CA ARG A 33 25.90 -39.62 7.28
C ARG A 33 26.85 -39.02 6.25
N ASP A 34 27.68 -39.84 5.62
CA ASP A 34 28.14 -39.55 4.26
C ASP A 34 26.92 -39.61 3.32
N SER A 35 26.72 -38.54 2.55
CA SER A 35 25.48 -38.25 1.82
C SER A 35 25.20 -39.11 0.58
N ASP A 36 25.98 -40.17 0.33
CA ASP A 36 25.85 -41.02 -0.86
C ASP A 36 25.06 -42.30 -0.56
N SER A 37 23.74 -42.16 -0.35
CA SER A 37 22.80 -43.28 -0.17
C SER A 37 22.71 -44.25 -1.36
N GLU A 38 23.31 -43.90 -2.51
CA GLU A 38 23.37 -44.77 -3.70
C GLU A 38 24.38 -45.92 -3.58
N SER A 39 25.30 -45.86 -2.60
CA SER A 39 26.37 -46.85 -2.45
C SER A 39 26.10 -47.95 -1.42
N VAL A 40 24.98 -47.89 -0.69
CA VAL A 40 24.68 -48.82 0.42
C VAL A 40 23.86 -50.02 -0.06
N TYR A 41 24.35 -51.22 0.26
CA TYR A 41 23.69 -52.50 -0.04
C TYR A 41 23.26 -53.21 1.25
N LEU A 42 22.03 -53.72 1.26
CA LEU A 42 21.50 -54.57 2.33
C LEU A 42 21.08 -55.93 1.75
N LEU A 43 20.84 -56.88 2.65
CA LEU A 43 20.42 -58.23 2.27
C LEU A 43 18.90 -58.29 2.06
N ASP A 44 18.48 -58.92 0.97
CA ASP A 44 17.10 -59.37 0.80
C ASP A 44 16.83 -60.71 1.52
N GLN A 45 15.57 -61.16 1.50
CA GLN A 45 15.16 -62.45 2.08
C GLN A 45 15.84 -63.67 1.46
N ASP A 46 16.32 -63.57 0.22
CA ASP A 46 17.01 -64.66 -0.49
C ASP A 46 18.52 -64.67 -0.20
N GLY A 47 19.02 -63.72 0.59
CA GLY A 47 20.43 -63.61 0.95
C GLY A 47 21.28 -62.98 -0.17
N VAL A 48 20.69 -62.16 -1.02
CA VAL A 48 21.34 -61.38 -2.08
C VAL A 48 21.55 -59.95 -1.60
N LEU A 49 22.73 -59.38 -1.85
CA LEU A 49 22.99 -57.97 -1.61
C LEU A 49 22.31 -57.11 -2.68
N ARG A 50 21.43 -56.22 -2.25
CA ARG A 50 20.72 -55.28 -3.12
C ARG A 50 20.89 -53.84 -2.66
N PRO A 51 20.88 -52.86 -3.57
CA PRO A 51 20.83 -51.45 -3.20
C PRO A 51 19.63 -51.18 -2.29
N VAL A 52 19.82 -50.37 -1.24
CA VAL A 52 18.75 -49.96 -0.31
C VAL A 52 17.52 -49.42 -1.04
N THR A 53 17.72 -48.66 -2.13
CA THR A 53 16.66 -48.07 -2.95
C THR A 53 15.74 -49.10 -3.61
N SER A 54 16.20 -50.35 -3.74
CA SER A 54 15.44 -51.47 -4.34
C SER A 54 14.80 -52.41 -3.31
N LEU A 55 15.04 -52.18 -2.01
CA LEU A 55 14.56 -53.01 -0.92
C LEU A 55 13.39 -52.38 -0.16
N TYR A 56 12.54 -53.24 0.41
CA TYR A 56 11.43 -52.85 1.26
C TYR A 56 11.47 -53.55 2.61
N TYR A 57 11.14 -52.82 3.67
CA TYR A 57 10.87 -53.44 4.97
C TYR A 57 9.40 -53.86 5.04
N ASN A 58 9.14 -55.17 5.18
CA ASN A 58 7.78 -55.68 5.24
C ASN A 58 7.15 -55.44 6.62
N ASP A 59 6.44 -54.33 6.75
CA ASP A 59 5.65 -53.95 7.93
C ASP A 59 4.14 -54.19 7.74
N MET A 60 3.76 -54.96 6.72
CA MET A 60 2.38 -55.39 6.45
C MET A 60 2.32 -56.91 6.17
N PRO A 61 2.58 -57.76 7.19
CA PRO A 61 2.68 -59.21 7.00
C PRO A 61 1.40 -59.88 6.50
N TRP A 62 0.25 -59.21 6.60
CA TRP A 62 -1.04 -59.68 6.08
C TRP A 62 -1.24 -59.39 4.58
N ARG A 63 -0.38 -58.58 3.93
CA ARG A 63 -0.46 -58.29 2.50
C ARG A 63 0.50 -59.21 1.73
N PRO A 64 0.04 -59.93 0.68
CA PRO A 64 0.94 -60.67 -0.19
C PRO A 64 1.98 -59.74 -0.81
N VAL A 65 3.24 -60.14 -0.77
CA VAL A 65 4.32 -59.40 -1.43
C VAL A 65 4.12 -59.55 -2.94
N THR A 66 4.07 -58.43 -3.66
CA THR A 66 3.95 -58.41 -5.12
C THR A 66 5.15 -59.07 -5.79
N GLU A 67 4.90 -59.87 -6.82
CA GLU A 67 5.93 -60.58 -7.57
C GLU A 67 6.99 -59.60 -8.10
N GLY A 68 8.28 -59.92 -7.92
CA GLY A 68 9.40 -59.01 -8.25
C GLY A 68 9.74 -57.94 -7.20
N THR A 69 9.07 -57.92 -6.03
CA THR A 69 9.43 -57.01 -4.94
C THR A 69 10.41 -57.64 -3.97
N HIS A 70 11.53 -56.98 -3.71
CA HIS A 70 12.58 -57.47 -2.82
C HIS A 70 12.39 -56.93 -1.40
N VAL A 71 12.24 -57.84 -0.44
CA VAL A 71 12.05 -57.50 0.97
C VAL A 71 13.36 -57.69 1.73
N CYS A 72 13.65 -56.81 2.69
CA CYS A 72 14.79 -56.96 3.59
C CYS A 72 14.80 -58.31 4.30
N HIS A 73 16.00 -58.85 4.50
CA HIS A 73 16.23 -60.08 5.24
C HIS A 73 15.62 -59.99 6.66
N GLY A 74 14.98 -61.07 7.12
CA GLY A 74 14.21 -61.09 8.37
C GLY A 74 14.99 -60.80 9.66
N ASN A 75 16.32 -60.91 9.61
CA ASN A 75 17.22 -60.58 10.73
C ASN A 75 17.61 -59.09 10.79
N ILE A 76 17.22 -58.27 9.80
CA ILE A 76 17.41 -56.82 9.83
C ILE A 76 16.23 -56.21 10.57
N SER A 77 16.49 -55.48 11.65
CA SER A 77 15.44 -54.83 12.45
C SER A 77 14.78 -53.68 11.68
N ARG A 78 13.56 -53.29 12.08
CA ARG A 78 12.88 -52.11 11.51
C ARG A 78 13.71 -50.84 11.68
N GLU A 79 14.30 -50.66 12.86
CA GLU A 79 15.12 -49.49 13.17
C GLU A 79 16.35 -49.42 12.26
N THR A 80 17.04 -50.56 12.08
CA THR A 80 18.17 -50.68 11.16
C THR A 80 17.75 -50.39 9.72
N ALA A 81 16.64 -50.96 9.25
CA ALA A 81 16.14 -50.74 7.89
C ALA A 81 15.79 -49.27 7.63
N LEU A 82 15.09 -48.62 8.58
CA LEU A 82 14.73 -47.20 8.46
C LEU A 82 15.95 -46.28 8.56
N TYR A 83 16.93 -46.63 9.39
CA TYR A 83 18.18 -45.89 9.52
C TYR A 83 18.89 -45.77 8.16
N PHE A 84 18.99 -46.89 7.43
CA PHE A 84 19.56 -46.93 6.09
C PHE A 84 18.65 -46.35 5.00
N GLY A 85 17.42 -45.92 5.32
CA GLY A 85 16.49 -45.32 4.36
C GLY A 85 15.69 -46.33 3.53
N VAL A 86 15.62 -47.59 3.95
CA VAL A 86 14.75 -48.60 3.32
C VAL A 86 13.28 -48.17 3.45
N ARG A 87 12.54 -48.15 2.33
CA ARG A 87 11.11 -47.82 2.34
C ARG A 87 10.29 -48.93 2.99
N THR A 88 9.21 -48.58 3.69
CA THR A 88 8.30 -49.58 4.26
C THR A 88 7.22 -50.01 3.27
N SER A 89 6.69 -51.23 3.42
CA SER A 89 5.52 -51.69 2.66
C SER A 89 4.31 -50.76 2.83
N ARG A 90 4.13 -50.12 4.00
CA ARG A 90 3.07 -49.12 4.23
C ARG A 90 3.26 -47.84 3.43
N ASN A 91 4.49 -47.30 3.34
CA ASN A 91 4.78 -46.12 2.49
C ASN A 91 4.46 -46.41 1.03
N ARG A 92 4.91 -47.58 0.54
CA ARG A 92 4.61 -48.00 -0.83
C ARG A 92 3.12 -48.24 -1.04
N ALA A 93 2.40 -48.80 -0.07
CA ALA A 93 0.95 -48.95 -0.19
C ALA A 93 0.25 -47.59 -0.30
N LEU A 94 0.70 -46.57 0.43
CA LEU A 94 0.18 -45.20 0.31
C LEU A 94 0.52 -44.59 -1.06
N GLU A 95 1.73 -44.81 -1.59
CA GLU A 95 2.15 -44.38 -2.93
C GLU A 95 1.39 -45.13 -4.05
N GLU A 96 1.17 -46.43 -3.91
CA GLU A 96 0.35 -47.26 -4.82
C GLU A 96 -1.14 -46.89 -4.76
N LEU A 97 -1.59 -46.28 -3.65
CA LEU A 97 -2.93 -45.70 -3.53
C LEU A 97 -3.03 -44.30 -4.17
N GLN A 98 -1.91 -43.66 -4.48
CA GLN A 98 -1.83 -42.40 -5.22
C GLN A 98 -1.80 -42.62 -6.75
N VAL A 99 -2.73 -43.42 -7.29
CA VAL A 99 -2.95 -43.45 -8.75
C VAL A 99 -3.84 -42.28 -9.13
N GLY A 100 -3.22 -41.15 -9.50
CA GLY A 100 -3.94 -39.89 -9.74
C GLY A 100 -4.36 -39.18 -8.46
N ASP A 101 -5.01 -38.04 -8.61
CA ASP A 101 -5.27 -37.06 -7.54
C ASP A 101 -6.17 -37.54 -6.39
N MET A 102 -6.53 -38.83 -6.25
CA MET A 102 -7.00 -39.48 -4.99
C MET A 102 -7.27 -41.00 -5.10
N SER A 103 -7.24 -41.69 -3.95
CA SER A 103 -7.42 -43.17 -3.81
C SER A 103 -8.86 -43.67 -3.98
N LEU A 104 -9.04 -44.99 -4.20
CA LEU A 104 -10.34 -45.71 -4.26
C LEU A 104 -11.29 -45.51 -3.05
N TRP A 105 -10.77 -45.05 -1.90
CA TRP A 105 -11.53 -44.88 -0.66
C TRP A 105 -11.55 -43.44 -0.12
N ALA A 106 -10.91 -42.51 -0.81
CA ALA A 106 -10.83 -41.11 -0.39
C ALA A 106 -11.46 -40.21 -1.45
N ARG A 107 -12.28 -39.25 -1.02
CA ARG A 107 -12.83 -38.17 -1.86
C ARG A 107 -12.37 -36.83 -1.30
N GLU A 108 -12.13 -35.86 -2.17
CA GLU A 108 -11.70 -34.53 -1.73
C GLU A 108 -12.72 -33.97 -0.75
N PHE A 109 -12.24 -33.48 0.39
CA PHE A 109 -13.07 -32.91 1.44
C PHE A 109 -12.34 -31.74 2.10
N GLY A 110 -12.95 -30.56 2.08
CA GLY A 110 -12.38 -29.32 2.57
C GLY A 110 -13.24 -28.13 2.17
N GLN A 111 -12.98 -26.96 2.77
CA GLN A 111 -13.61 -25.71 2.35
C GLN A 111 -12.84 -25.11 1.17
N TYR A 112 -13.56 -24.64 0.16
CA TYR A 112 -13.01 -23.96 -1.01
C TYR A 112 -13.84 -22.71 -1.33
N GLU A 113 -13.18 -21.60 -1.63
CA GLU A 113 -13.80 -20.38 -2.13
C GLU A 113 -13.50 -20.23 -3.62
N LYS A 114 -14.55 -20.07 -4.45
CA LYS A 114 -14.37 -19.75 -5.86
C LYS A 114 -13.71 -18.38 -6.03
N LEU A 115 -12.81 -18.27 -7.01
CA LEU A 115 -12.18 -16.99 -7.38
C LEU A 115 -13.22 -15.90 -7.67
N THR A 116 -14.24 -16.21 -8.47
CA THR A 116 -15.32 -15.27 -8.83
C THR A 116 -16.07 -14.75 -7.61
N THR A 117 -16.39 -15.62 -6.64
CA THR A 117 -17.00 -15.24 -5.35
C THR A 117 -16.10 -14.29 -4.57
N ARG A 118 -14.79 -14.58 -4.50
CA ARG A 118 -13.82 -13.71 -3.82
C ARG A 118 -13.75 -12.33 -4.47
N LEU A 119 -13.67 -12.26 -5.80
CA LEU A 119 -13.64 -11.00 -6.54
C LEU A 119 -14.93 -10.20 -6.35
N LYS A 120 -16.09 -10.87 -6.38
CA LYS A 120 -17.40 -10.27 -6.07
C LYS A 120 -17.42 -9.65 -4.67
N ASN A 121 -16.92 -10.37 -3.67
CA ASN A 121 -16.86 -9.86 -2.29
C ASN A 121 -15.91 -8.66 -2.17
N ILE A 122 -14.80 -8.65 -2.91
CA ILE A 122 -13.88 -7.50 -2.95
C ILE A 122 -14.60 -6.27 -3.50
N ILE A 123 -15.21 -6.35 -4.68
CA ILE A 123 -15.89 -5.18 -5.27
C ILE A 123 -17.09 -4.70 -4.43
N LEU A 124 -17.78 -5.60 -3.71
CA LEU A 124 -18.84 -5.20 -2.76
C LEU A 124 -18.29 -4.43 -1.55
N ALA A 125 -17.08 -4.75 -1.09
CA ALA A 125 -16.42 -4.05 0.01
C ALA A 125 -15.87 -2.66 -0.41
N TYR A 126 -15.67 -2.42 -1.71
CA TYR A 126 -15.19 -1.16 -2.28
C TYR A 126 -16.27 -0.51 -3.19
N PRO A 127 -17.42 -0.07 -2.64
CA PRO A 127 -18.57 0.33 -3.47
C PRO A 127 -18.34 1.57 -4.33
N SER A 128 -17.29 2.36 -4.06
CA SER A 128 -16.99 3.57 -4.81
C SER A 128 -16.16 3.26 -6.05
N LYS A 129 -16.76 3.39 -7.23
CA LYS A 129 -16.04 3.28 -8.51
C LYS A 129 -14.92 4.33 -8.65
N GLN A 130 -15.00 5.45 -7.92
CA GLN A 130 -13.97 6.50 -7.92
C GLN A 130 -12.63 6.04 -7.36
N ASP A 131 -12.62 5.04 -6.48
CA ASP A 131 -11.40 4.52 -5.88
C ASP A 131 -10.59 3.65 -6.86
N ILE A 132 -11.19 3.18 -7.96
CA ILE A 132 -10.52 2.38 -9.00
C ILE A 132 -9.32 3.14 -9.56
N LEU A 133 -9.50 4.40 -9.95
CA LEU A 133 -8.41 5.18 -10.53
C LEU A 133 -7.34 5.51 -9.49
N LYS A 134 -7.73 5.73 -8.23
CA LYS A 134 -6.80 5.94 -7.12
C LYS A 134 -5.92 4.70 -6.91
N GLU A 135 -6.50 3.50 -6.92
CA GLU A 135 -5.74 2.25 -6.81
C GLU A 135 -4.79 2.04 -8.02
N LEU A 136 -5.21 2.40 -9.24
CA LEU A 136 -4.36 2.35 -10.42
C LEU A 136 -3.19 3.35 -10.36
N ILE A 137 -3.42 4.57 -9.86
CA ILE A 137 -2.38 5.56 -9.60
C ILE A 137 -1.37 5.01 -8.59
N GLN A 138 -1.84 4.42 -7.48
CA GLN A 138 -0.95 3.84 -6.46
C GLN A 138 -0.14 2.67 -7.02
N ASN A 139 -0.74 1.82 -7.84
CA ASN A 139 -0.04 0.71 -8.47
C ASN A 139 1.09 1.21 -9.37
N ALA A 140 0.86 2.27 -10.14
CA ALA A 140 1.90 2.90 -10.96
C ALA A 140 2.97 3.60 -10.11
N ASP A 141 2.58 4.30 -9.03
CA ASP A 141 3.51 4.95 -8.10
C ASP A 141 4.45 3.93 -7.42
N ASP A 142 3.89 2.79 -6.99
CA ASP A 142 4.62 1.67 -6.38
C ASP A 142 5.52 0.93 -7.36
N ALA A 143 5.17 0.92 -8.64
CA ALA A 143 6.03 0.46 -9.72
C ALA A 143 7.16 1.46 -10.03
N GLU A 144 7.14 2.64 -9.40
CA GLU A 144 8.06 3.75 -9.65
C GLU A 144 7.88 4.38 -11.05
N ALA A 145 6.68 4.34 -11.61
CA ALA A 145 6.36 5.13 -12.79
C ALA A 145 6.38 6.63 -12.46
N SER A 146 6.79 7.45 -13.43
CA SER A 146 6.76 8.91 -13.29
C SER A 146 5.51 9.53 -13.90
N GLU A 147 4.84 8.83 -14.81
CA GLU A 147 3.60 9.28 -15.42
C GLU A 147 2.58 8.15 -15.57
N ILE A 148 1.30 8.52 -15.46
CA ILE A 148 0.17 7.64 -15.72
C ILE A 148 -0.85 8.37 -16.61
N HIS A 149 -1.41 7.64 -17.57
CA HIS A 149 -2.33 8.13 -18.57
C HIS A 149 -3.59 7.26 -18.54
N PHE A 150 -4.75 7.87 -18.37
CA PHE A 150 -6.05 7.24 -18.51
C PHE A 150 -6.62 7.59 -19.88
N ILE A 151 -7.02 6.59 -20.66
CA ILE A 151 -7.46 6.77 -22.03
C ILE A 151 -8.84 6.15 -22.20
N TRP A 152 -9.84 6.96 -22.49
CA TRP A 152 -11.15 6.49 -22.93
C TRP A 152 -11.08 6.10 -24.41
N ASP A 153 -11.23 4.81 -24.71
CA ASP A 153 -11.33 4.30 -26.07
C ASP A 153 -12.78 3.82 -26.35
N PRO A 154 -13.64 4.67 -26.95
CA PRO A 154 -15.02 4.31 -27.29
C PRO A 154 -15.15 3.43 -28.55
N ARG A 155 -14.04 3.11 -29.24
CA ARG A 155 -14.10 2.40 -30.52
C ARG A 155 -14.47 0.94 -30.35
N LYS A 156 -15.05 0.37 -31.41
CA LYS A 156 -15.18 -1.08 -31.62
C LYS A 156 -14.11 -1.52 -32.60
N HIS A 157 -13.32 -2.50 -32.21
CA HIS A 157 -12.17 -3.01 -32.98
C HIS A 157 -12.56 -4.22 -33.84
N GLY A 158 -11.70 -4.56 -34.80
CA GLY A 158 -11.86 -5.74 -35.65
C GLY A 158 -11.91 -7.03 -34.84
N HIS A 159 -12.53 -8.07 -35.41
CA HIS A 159 -12.74 -9.35 -34.75
C HIS A 159 -12.31 -10.55 -35.62
N THR A 160 -11.46 -10.32 -36.62
CA THR A 160 -11.04 -11.33 -37.59
C THR A 160 -9.77 -12.03 -37.14
N LYS A 161 -8.81 -11.27 -36.63
CA LYS A 161 -7.50 -11.73 -36.14
C LYS A 161 -7.45 -11.67 -34.61
N THR A 162 -8.33 -12.44 -33.97
CA THR A 162 -8.46 -12.56 -32.51
C THR A 162 -8.15 -13.98 -32.03
N PHE A 163 -8.17 -14.22 -30.70
CA PHE A 163 -7.94 -15.56 -30.15
C PHE A 163 -9.09 -16.55 -30.44
N GLY A 164 -10.25 -16.06 -30.86
CA GLY A 164 -11.45 -16.84 -31.08
C GLY A 164 -12.71 -15.99 -30.99
N GLU A 165 -13.86 -16.57 -31.33
CA GLU A 165 -15.16 -15.87 -31.32
C GLU A 165 -15.53 -15.34 -29.92
N GLU A 166 -15.18 -16.08 -28.89
CA GLU A 166 -15.44 -15.73 -27.49
C GLU A 166 -14.71 -14.44 -27.09
N TRP A 167 -13.52 -14.19 -27.64
CA TRP A 167 -12.76 -12.96 -27.38
C TRP A 167 -13.41 -11.71 -27.96
N ASN A 168 -14.26 -11.86 -28.98
CA ASN A 168 -14.80 -10.72 -29.74
C ASN A 168 -15.65 -9.78 -28.87
N ALA A 169 -16.23 -10.28 -27.77
CA ALA A 169 -16.92 -9.45 -26.78
C ALA A 169 -16.01 -8.40 -26.11
N LEU A 170 -14.69 -8.63 -26.07
CA LEU A 170 -13.69 -7.74 -25.46
C LEU A 170 -13.12 -6.69 -26.43
N GLN A 171 -13.50 -6.75 -27.71
CA GLN A 171 -13.07 -5.81 -28.76
C GLN A 171 -13.89 -4.50 -28.78
N GLY A 172 -14.75 -4.29 -27.77
CA GLY A 172 -15.56 -3.08 -27.63
C GLY A 172 -14.87 -1.91 -26.91
N PRO A 173 -15.67 -0.92 -26.47
CA PRO A 173 -15.19 0.22 -25.69
C PRO A 173 -14.43 -0.20 -24.42
N ALA A 174 -13.37 0.54 -24.08
CA ALA A 174 -12.51 0.22 -22.95
C ALA A 174 -11.94 1.46 -22.28
N LEU A 175 -11.66 1.34 -20.99
CA LEU A 175 -10.73 2.23 -20.29
C LEU A 175 -9.32 1.63 -20.41
N CYS A 176 -8.43 2.31 -21.11
CA CYS A 176 -7.02 1.94 -21.20
C CYS A 176 -6.20 2.77 -20.22
N VAL A 177 -5.17 2.17 -19.63
CA VAL A 177 -4.34 2.82 -18.61
C VAL A 177 -2.87 2.55 -18.89
N TYR A 178 -2.13 3.59 -19.25
CA TYR A 178 -0.70 3.51 -19.53
C TYR A 178 0.11 4.09 -18.37
N ASN A 179 1.20 3.43 -18.00
CA ASN A 179 2.25 4.04 -17.19
C ASN A 179 3.62 3.71 -17.78
N ASN A 180 4.60 4.56 -17.54
CA ASN A 180 5.93 4.44 -18.15
C ASN A 180 6.91 3.53 -17.38
N LYS A 181 6.39 2.52 -16.67
CA LYS A 181 7.20 1.46 -16.06
C LYS A 181 6.75 0.10 -16.57
N LYS A 182 7.71 -0.79 -16.82
CA LYS A 182 7.46 -2.21 -17.08
C LYS A 182 7.27 -2.98 -15.78
N PHE A 183 6.42 -3.99 -15.83
CA PHE A 183 6.40 -5.05 -14.84
C PHE A 183 7.69 -5.88 -14.90
N THR A 184 8.23 -6.19 -13.71
CA THR A 184 9.21 -7.25 -13.52
C THR A 184 8.52 -8.59 -13.32
N ASP A 185 9.24 -9.71 -13.43
CA ASP A 185 8.67 -11.05 -13.18
C ASP A 185 8.05 -11.15 -11.78
N LYS A 186 8.68 -10.50 -10.78
CA LYS A 186 8.15 -10.40 -9.42
C LYS A 186 6.85 -9.60 -9.34
N ASP A 187 6.70 -8.56 -10.15
CA ASP A 187 5.45 -7.79 -10.20
C ASP A 187 4.34 -8.62 -10.87
N ILE A 188 4.67 -9.46 -11.86
CA ILE A 188 3.74 -10.39 -12.52
C ILE A 188 3.30 -11.49 -11.54
N GLU A 189 4.20 -12.06 -10.76
CA GLU A 189 3.84 -12.99 -9.68
C GLU A 189 2.97 -12.28 -8.62
N GLY A 190 3.36 -11.08 -8.22
CA GLY A 190 2.68 -10.32 -7.18
C GLY A 190 1.26 -9.88 -7.54
N ILE A 191 0.98 -9.55 -8.81
CA ILE A 191 -0.37 -9.16 -9.26
C ILE A 191 -1.33 -10.36 -9.36
N GLN A 192 -0.81 -11.59 -9.47
CA GLN A 192 -1.62 -12.82 -9.47
C GLN A 192 -2.04 -13.24 -8.05
N GLN A 193 -1.28 -12.86 -7.02
CA GLN A 193 -1.52 -13.27 -5.63
C GLN A 193 -2.61 -12.44 -4.94
N LEU A 194 -3.84 -12.97 -4.94
CA LEU A 194 -4.99 -12.36 -4.29
C LEU A 194 -4.88 -12.36 -2.77
N GLY A 195 -4.69 -11.20 -2.14
CA GLY A 195 -4.81 -11.03 -0.69
C GLY A 195 -3.53 -11.31 0.11
N GLU A 196 -2.51 -11.92 -0.48
CA GLU A 196 -1.21 -12.09 0.19
C GLU A 196 -0.35 -10.81 0.10
N GLY A 197 -0.57 -10.01 -0.94
CA GLY A 197 0.12 -8.74 -1.16
C GLY A 197 1.63 -8.97 -1.25
N GLY A 198 2.17 -9.11 -2.46
CA GLY A 198 3.62 -9.26 -2.72
C GLY A 198 4.51 -8.09 -2.24
N LYS A 199 3.94 -7.17 -1.45
CA LYS A 199 4.53 -5.91 -0.98
C LYS A 199 4.73 -5.86 0.54
N ARG A 200 4.43 -6.95 1.30
CA ARG A 200 4.56 -6.97 2.79
C ARG A 200 5.96 -6.60 3.31
N ASN A 201 7.02 -6.88 2.52
CA ASN A 201 8.41 -6.66 2.93
C ASN A 201 9.08 -5.43 2.28
N ASN A 202 8.38 -4.65 1.43
CA ASN A 202 8.94 -3.44 0.84
C ASN A 202 8.33 -2.17 1.48
N PRO A 203 9.05 -1.48 2.37
CA PRO A 203 8.53 -0.30 3.07
C PRO A 203 8.39 0.94 2.17
N GLU A 204 8.81 0.89 0.90
CA GLU A 204 8.54 1.95 -0.09
C GLU A 204 7.21 1.77 -0.83
N LYS A 205 6.60 0.57 -0.83
CA LYS A 205 5.37 0.28 -1.58
C LYS A 205 4.10 0.44 -0.72
N THR A 206 3.03 0.99 -1.30
CA THR A 206 1.75 1.32 -0.64
C THR A 206 0.70 0.27 -1.01
N GLY A 207 0.33 -0.61 -0.07
CA GLY A 207 -0.78 -1.55 -0.28
C GLY A 207 -0.54 -2.95 0.27
N LYS A 208 -0.62 -3.10 1.59
CA LYS A 208 -0.30 -4.34 2.33
C LYS A 208 -1.18 -5.54 2.01
N TYR A 209 -2.34 -5.34 1.37
CA TYR A 209 -3.33 -6.39 1.17
C TYR A 209 -3.44 -6.90 -0.28
N GLY A 210 -2.77 -6.28 -1.25
CA GLY A 210 -2.81 -6.75 -2.65
C GLY A 210 -4.21 -6.78 -3.30
N LEU A 211 -5.20 -6.11 -2.71
CA LEU A 211 -6.59 -6.13 -3.19
C LEU A 211 -6.90 -5.01 -4.19
N GLY A 212 -6.07 -3.96 -4.25
CA GLY A 212 -6.35 -2.72 -4.97
C GLY A 212 -6.58 -2.90 -6.48
N PHE A 213 -5.81 -3.76 -7.13
CA PHE A 213 -5.99 -4.06 -8.57
C PHE A 213 -7.38 -4.65 -8.85
N ASN A 214 -7.93 -5.48 -7.95
CA ASN A 214 -9.21 -6.15 -8.18
C ASN A 214 -10.41 -5.18 -8.21
N SER A 215 -10.22 -3.92 -7.83
CA SER A 215 -11.25 -2.89 -8.02
C SER A 215 -11.61 -2.68 -9.50
N VAL A 216 -10.72 -3.02 -10.45
CA VAL A 216 -11.02 -2.92 -11.89
C VAL A 216 -12.17 -3.83 -12.32
N TYR A 217 -12.50 -4.87 -11.54
CA TYR A 217 -13.65 -5.74 -11.80
C TYR A 217 -15.01 -5.04 -11.62
N HIS A 218 -15.05 -3.80 -11.09
CA HIS A 218 -16.24 -2.97 -11.25
C HIS A 218 -16.52 -2.62 -12.71
N LEU A 219 -15.48 -2.53 -13.55
CA LEU A 219 -15.58 -2.08 -14.95
C LEU A 219 -15.60 -3.23 -15.95
N THR A 220 -14.83 -4.29 -15.68
CA THR A 220 -14.56 -5.36 -16.66
C THR A 220 -14.62 -6.74 -16.03
N ASP A 221 -14.86 -7.78 -16.84
CA ASP A 221 -14.74 -9.18 -16.43
C ASP A 221 -13.40 -9.81 -16.83
N CYS A 222 -12.66 -9.18 -17.75
CA CYS A 222 -11.42 -9.73 -18.30
C CYS A 222 -10.38 -8.61 -18.49
N PRO A 223 -9.78 -8.10 -17.40
CA PRO A 223 -8.70 -7.14 -17.51
C PRO A 223 -7.49 -7.81 -18.16
N SER A 224 -6.75 -7.06 -18.96
CA SER A 224 -5.52 -7.53 -19.58
C SER A 224 -4.50 -6.41 -19.68
N PHE A 225 -3.22 -6.75 -19.80
CA PHE A 225 -2.18 -5.75 -19.99
C PHE A 225 -1.00 -6.25 -20.81
N ILE A 226 -0.39 -5.33 -21.55
CA ILE A 226 0.92 -5.54 -22.20
C ILE A 226 1.98 -4.79 -21.40
N SER A 227 3.08 -5.46 -21.09
CA SER A 227 4.24 -4.85 -20.44
C SER A 227 5.50 -5.07 -21.28
N GLY A 228 6.25 -3.99 -21.53
CA GLY A 228 7.54 -4.05 -22.22
C GLY A 228 7.51 -4.47 -23.68
N ASP A 229 6.31 -4.53 -24.29
CA ASP A 229 6.03 -5.10 -25.61
C ASP A 229 6.56 -6.54 -25.81
N SER A 230 6.66 -7.29 -24.71
CA SER A 230 7.19 -8.67 -24.73
C SER A 230 6.22 -9.69 -24.18
N GLN A 231 5.27 -9.28 -23.33
CA GLN A 231 4.31 -10.18 -22.70
C GLN A 231 2.93 -9.52 -22.63
N LEU A 232 1.90 -10.30 -22.95
CA LEU A 232 0.48 -10.01 -22.74
C LEU A 232 -0.03 -10.89 -21.59
N CYS A 233 -0.50 -10.27 -20.52
CA CYS A 233 -1.12 -10.95 -19.39
C CYS A 233 -2.63 -10.77 -19.44
N ILE A 234 -3.37 -11.86 -19.28
CA ILE A 234 -4.84 -11.92 -19.38
C ILE A 234 -5.37 -12.53 -18.09
N PHE A 235 -6.37 -11.90 -17.47
CA PHE A 235 -7.12 -12.46 -16.36
C PHE A 235 -8.53 -12.79 -16.83
N ASP A 236 -8.90 -14.07 -16.85
CA ASP A 236 -10.24 -14.54 -17.23
C ASP A 236 -10.87 -15.37 -16.09
N PRO A 237 -11.22 -14.73 -14.96
CA PRO A 237 -11.76 -15.41 -13.79
C PRO A 237 -13.09 -16.14 -14.05
N ASN A 238 -13.89 -15.69 -15.02
CA ASN A 238 -15.13 -16.36 -15.42
C ASN A 238 -14.90 -17.51 -16.41
N LEU A 239 -13.69 -17.68 -16.94
CA LEU A 239 -13.32 -18.69 -17.95
C LEU A 239 -14.17 -18.60 -19.22
N ALA A 240 -14.53 -17.37 -19.61
CA ALA A 240 -15.52 -17.12 -20.66
C ALA A 240 -14.91 -16.70 -22.00
N PHE A 241 -13.68 -16.19 -22.01
CA PHE A 241 -13.10 -15.49 -23.16
C PHE A 241 -11.85 -16.19 -23.73
N PHE A 242 -11.06 -16.85 -22.89
CA PHE A 242 -9.81 -17.50 -23.31
C PHE A 242 -9.87 -19.01 -23.07
N LYS A 243 -10.02 -19.81 -24.14
CA LYS A 243 -10.32 -21.26 -24.05
C LYS A 243 -9.29 -22.09 -23.30
N THR A 244 -8.04 -21.67 -23.24
CA THR A 244 -6.99 -22.41 -22.53
C THR A 244 -6.95 -22.08 -21.03
N ALA A 245 -7.67 -21.04 -20.59
CA ALA A 245 -7.84 -20.75 -19.18
C ALA A 245 -8.67 -21.86 -18.51
N ASN A 246 -8.34 -22.17 -17.26
CA ASN A 246 -9.05 -23.18 -16.48
C ASN A 246 -9.10 -22.79 -15.00
N ARG A 247 -9.74 -23.60 -14.15
CA ARG A 247 -9.93 -23.27 -12.73
C ARG A 247 -8.63 -23.12 -11.94
N HIS A 248 -7.55 -23.77 -12.35
CA HIS A 248 -6.23 -23.66 -11.71
C HIS A 248 -5.44 -22.46 -12.25
N SER A 249 -5.63 -22.13 -13.53
CA SER A 249 -5.01 -20.99 -14.21
C SER A 249 -6.06 -20.16 -14.94
N PRO A 250 -6.82 -19.30 -14.23
CA PRO A 250 -7.94 -18.53 -14.80
C PRO A 250 -7.44 -17.28 -15.55
N GLY A 251 -6.64 -17.52 -16.58
CA GLY A 251 -5.93 -16.50 -17.35
C GLY A 251 -4.76 -17.09 -18.13
N ALA A 252 -3.92 -16.23 -18.70
CA ALA A 252 -2.71 -16.64 -19.41
C ALA A 252 -1.68 -15.52 -19.50
N VAL A 253 -0.41 -15.91 -19.69
CA VAL A 253 0.68 -15.02 -20.12
C VAL A 253 1.14 -15.48 -21.49
N LEU A 254 1.09 -14.59 -22.48
CA LEU A 254 1.48 -14.85 -23.87
C LEU A 254 2.69 -14.00 -24.24
N THR A 255 3.67 -14.62 -24.90
CA THR A 255 4.83 -13.90 -25.43
C THR A 255 4.43 -13.11 -26.68
N ILE A 256 4.82 -11.85 -26.74
CA ILE A 256 4.62 -10.97 -27.87
C ILE A 256 5.88 -11.00 -28.74
N ASN A 257 5.76 -11.59 -29.93
CA ASN A 257 6.75 -11.56 -31.00
C ASN A 257 6.07 -11.08 -32.31
N GLU A 258 6.83 -10.96 -33.40
CA GLU A 258 6.27 -10.49 -34.68
C GLU A 258 5.20 -11.43 -35.26
N GLU A 259 5.30 -12.73 -34.98
CA GLU A 259 4.28 -13.71 -35.33
C GLU A 259 2.96 -13.44 -34.58
N PHE A 260 3.03 -13.22 -33.27
CA PHE A 260 1.89 -12.84 -32.43
C PHE A 260 1.23 -11.56 -32.95
N LYS A 261 2.02 -10.52 -33.24
CA LYS A 261 1.50 -9.24 -33.75
C LYS A 261 0.80 -9.39 -35.10
N THR A 262 1.24 -10.34 -35.92
CA THR A 262 0.65 -10.64 -37.23
C THR A 262 -0.62 -11.49 -37.12
N MET A 263 -0.58 -12.52 -36.27
CA MET A 263 -1.66 -13.49 -36.07
C MET A 263 -2.83 -12.89 -35.28
N PHE A 264 -2.55 -12.11 -34.24
CA PHE A 264 -3.53 -11.51 -33.34
C PHE A 264 -3.53 -9.97 -33.45
N GLN A 265 -3.40 -9.47 -34.68
CA GLN A 265 -3.28 -8.05 -34.98
C GLN A 265 -4.44 -7.22 -34.41
N ASP A 266 -5.66 -7.74 -34.51
CA ASP A 266 -6.86 -7.03 -34.03
C ASP A 266 -6.87 -6.92 -32.50
N VAL A 267 -6.25 -7.87 -31.79
CA VAL A 267 -6.07 -7.81 -30.32
C VAL A 267 -4.96 -6.83 -29.97
N TYR A 268 -3.80 -6.96 -30.61
CA TYR A 268 -2.61 -6.17 -30.30
C TYR A 268 -2.84 -4.65 -30.49
N GLN A 269 -3.59 -4.25 -31.54
CA GLN A 269 -3.89 -2.84 -31.79
C GLN A 269 -4.76 -2.19 -30.70
N THR A 270 -5.54 -2.98 -29.95
CA THR A 270 -6.39 -2.47 -28.88
C THR A 270 -5.60 -1.92 -27.68
N PHE A 271 -4.30 -2.22 -27.59
CA PHE A 271 -3.36 -1.71 -26.59
C PHE A 271 -2.65 -0.43 -27.02
N LEU A 272 -3.13 0.24 -28.08
CA LEU A 272 -2.74 1.61 -28.45
C LEU A 272 -1.22 1.80 -28.67
N SER A 273 -0.54 0.76 -29.18
CA SER A 273 0.91 0.76 -29.45
C SER A 273 1.35 1.82 -30.46
N SER A 274 0.43 2.34 -31.27
CA SER A 274 0.68 3.45 -32.19
C SER A 274 0.76 4.82 -31.50
N PHE A 275 0.26 4.94 -30.27
CA PHE A 275 0.21 6.21 -29.53
C PHE A 275 1.11 6.21 -28.29
N PHE A 276 1.36 5.02 -27.72
CA PHE A 276 2.14 4.86 -26.50
C PHE A 276 3.28 3.87 -26.71
N ASP A 277 4.45 4.22 -26.19
CA ASP A 277 5.64 3.37 -26.27
C ASP A 277 5.53 2.20 -25.26
N LEU A 278 5.04 1.06 -25.75
CA LEU A 278 4.90 -0.17 -24.97
C LEU A 278 6.26 -0.78 -24.59
N HIS A 279 7.33 -0.47 -25.34
CA HIS A 279 8.69 -0.92 -25.00
C HIS A 279 9.26 -0.22 -23.78
N LYS A 280 8.62 0.80 -23.22
CA LYS A 280 9.07 1.50 -22.01
C LYS A 280 8.11 1.37 -20.83
N GLY A 281 6.89 0.89 -21.08
CA GLY A 281 5.82 0.95 -20.08
C GLY A 281 4.93 -0.28 -20.04
N THR A 282 3.78 -0.08 -19.40
CA THR A 282 2.70 -1.05 -19.31
C THR A 282 1.40 -0.39 -19.70
N MET A 283 0.63 -1.06 -20.57
CA MET A 283 -0.72 -0.66 -20.98
C MET A 283 -1.72 -1.68 -20.48
N PHE A 284 -2.57 -1.28 -19.55
CA PHE A 284 -3.78 -2.02 -19.20
C PHE A 284 -4.89 -1.69 -20.18
N ARG A 285 -5.68 -2.70 -20.54
CA ARG A 285 -6.94 -2.57 -21.26
C ARG A 285 -8.05 -3.16 -20.40
N LEU A 286 -9.06 -2.36 -20.10
CA LEU A 286 -10.23 -2.74 -19.31
C LEU A 286 -11.50 -2.63 -20.18
N PRO A 287 -11.83 -3.65 -20.98
CA PRO A 287 -13.04 -3.66 -21.80
C PRO A 287 -14.29 -3.55 -20.92
N LEU A 288 -15.20 -2.64 -21.25
CA LEU A 288 -16.38 -2.41 -20.40
C LEU A 288 -17.31 -3.63 -20.41
N ARG A 289 -17.81 -4.00 -19.24
CA ARG A 289 -18.82 -5.04 -19.11
C ARG A 289 -20.11 -4.62 -19.81
N THR A 290 -20.46 -5.33 -20.88
CA THR A 290 -21.72 -5.14 -21.60
C THR A 290 -22.88 -5.82 -20.86
N ALA A 291 -24.13 -5.51 -21.23
CA ALA A 291 -25.31 -6.19 -20.69
C ALA A 291 -25.29 -7.71 -20.95
N GLY A 292 -24.75 -8.13 -22.10
CA GLY A 292 -24.56 -9.56 -22.40
C GLY A 292 -23.58 -10.23 -21.43
N MET A 293 -22.42 -9.62 -21.22
CA MET A 293 -21.41 -10.12 -20.27
C MET A 293 -21.95 -10.18 -18.84
N ALA A 294 -22.67 -9.13 -18.41
CA ALA A 294 -23.26 -9.05 -17.08
C ALA A 294 -24.27 -10.17 -16.77
N SER A 295 -25.01 -10.63 -17.78
CA SER A 295 -25.99 -11.73 -17.62
C SER A 295 -25.35 -13.08 -17.26
N SER A 296 -24.06 -13.27 -17.61
CA SER A 296 -23.33 -14.51 -17.37
C SER A 296 -22.15 -14.36 -16.40
N SER A 297 -21.83 -13.15 -15.95
CA SER A 297 -20.69 -12.92 -15.04
C SER A 297 -21.02 -13.37 -13.62
N GLU A 298 -20.20 -14.25 -13.05
CA GLU A 298 -20.31 -14.61 -11.63
C GLU A 298 -19.77 -13.49 -10.70
N ILE A 299 -19.08 -12.49 -11.27
CA ILE A 299 -18.43 -11.40 -10.52
C ILE A 299 -19.40 -10.24 -10.30
N SER A 300 -20.09 -9.78 -11.35
CA SER A 300 -20.99 -8.64 -11.28
C SER A 300 -22.09 -8.72 -12.34
N ASP A 301 -23.34 -8.52 -11.91
CA ASP A 301 -24.52 -8.47 -12.76
C ASP A 301 -24.82 -7.06 -13.32
N GLN A 302 -23.93 -6.09 -13.07
CA GLN A 302 -24.08 -4.70 -13.51
C GLN A 302 -23.21 -4.40 -14.74
N SER A 303 -23.85 -4.04 -15.85
CA SER A 303 -23.15 -3.47 -17.02
C SER A 303 -22.58 -2.09 -16.73
N VAL A 304 -21.58 -1.66 -17.50
CA VAL A 304 -20.96 -0.33 -17.37
C VAL A 304 -21.23 0.51 -18.61
N SER A 305 -21.76 1.70 -18.37
CA SER A 305 -22.07 2.70 -19.38
C SER A 305 -20.91 3.68 -19.60
N GLU A 306 -20.91 4.34 -20.77
CA GLU A 306 -19.96 5.41 -21.07
C GLU A 306 -20.08 6.58 -20.07
N LYS A 307 -21.30 6.92 -19.64
CA LYS A 307 -21.51 7.98 -18.64
C LYS A 307 -20.74 7.71 -17.35
N GLU A 308 -20.74 6.47 -16.87
CA GLU A 308 -20.02 6.11 -15.65
C GLU A 308 -18.51 6.26 -15.79
N ILE A 309 -17.95 6.09 -17.00
CA ILE A 309 -16.54 6.38 -17.26
C ILE A 309 -16.29 7.88 -17.21
N HIS A 310 -17.14 8.70 -17.84
CA HIS A 310 -17.01 10.15 -17.76
C HIS A 310 -17.14 10.66 -16.31
N ASP A 311 -18.12 10.18 -15.55
CA ASP A 311 -18.32 10.54 -14.13
C ASP A 311 -17.07 10.16 -13.29
N LEU A 312 -16.44 9.03 -13.59
CA LEU A 312 -15.21 8.58 -12.95
C LEU A 312 -14.01 9.51 -13.26
N LEU A 313 -13.87 9.92 -14.52
CA LEU A 313 -12.82 10.83 -14.95
C LEU A 313 -13.04 12.25 -14.41
N GLU A 314 -14.28 12.74 -14.36
CA GLU A 314 -14.63 14.05 -13.80
C GLU A 314 -14.36 14.10 -12.30
N ALA A 315 -14.76 13.08 -11.54
CA ALA A 315 -14.46 13.02 -10.11
C ALA A 315 -12.96 13.11 -9.83
N LEU A 316 -12.14 12.45 -10.64
CA LEU A 316 -10.69 12.52 -10.50
C LEU A 316 -10.13 13.89 -10.91
N ARG A 317 -10.78 14.57 -11.87
CA ARG A 317 -10.44 15.94 -12.29
C ARG A 317 -10.72 16.96 -11.19
N GLU A 318 -11.83 16.85 -10.48
CA GLU A 318 -12.18 17.71 -9.35
C GLU A 318 -11.17 17.57 -8.19
N ASP A 319 -10.75 16.35 -7.87
CA ASP A 319 -9.75 16.07 -6.82
C ASP A 319 -8.29 16.24 -7.28
N SER A 320 -8.04 16.46 -8.58
CA SER A 320 -6.73 16.33 -9.23
C SER A 320 -5.62 17.20 -8.64
N GLY A 321 -5.97 18.38 -8.13
CA GLY A 321 -5.03 19.32 -7.54
C GLY A 321 -4.30 18.77 -6.32
N HIS A 322 -4.91 17.80 -5.61
CA HIS A 322 -4.35 17.26 -4.38
C HIS A 322 -3.83 15.82 -4.52
N LEU A 323 -4.19 15.10 -5.60
CA LEU A 323 -3.77 13.70 -5.81
C LEU A 323 -2.25 13.53 -5.85
N LEU A 324 -1.53 14.49 -6.45
CA LEU A 324 -0.09 14.40 -6.66
C LEU A 324 0.75 14.84 -5.46
N LEU A 325 0.15 15.42 -4.42
CA LEU A 325 0.88 16.05 -3.30
C LEU A 325 1.84 15.08 -2.63
N PHE A 326 1.36 13.89 -2.28
CA PHE A 326 2.12 12.92 -1.47
C PHE A 326 2.49 11.65 -2.24
N LEU A 327 2.29 11.63 -3.57
CA LEU A 327 2.80 10.55 -4.41
C LEU A 327 4.32 10.63 -4.52
N LYS A 328 4.96 9.47 -4.51
CA LYS A 328 6.41 9.40 -4.47
C LYS A 328 6.92 9.67 -5.87
N ASN A 329 6.59 8.80 -6.81
CA ASN A 329 7.19 8.70 -8.13
C ASN A 329 6.36 9.40 -9.22
N ILE A 330 5.03 9.26 -9.19
CA ILE A 330 4.15 9.87 -10.18
C ILE A 330 4.22 11.40 -10.07
N LYS A 331 4.66 12.04 -11.15
CA LYS A 331 4.70 13.50 -11.30
C LYS A 331 3.67 14.01 -12.30
N LYS A 332 3.05 13.13 -13.07
CA LYS A 332 2.15 13.49 -14.15
C LYS A 332 0.98 12.51 -14.26
N VAL A 333 -0.23 13.04 -14.24
CA VAL A 333 -1.46 12.30 -14.53
C VAL A 333 -2.15 12.98 -15.71
N ALA A 334 -2.48 12.21 -16.74
CA ALA A 334 -3.12 12.72 -17.94
C ALA A 334 -4.37 11.90 -18.29
N PHE A 335 -5.39 12.59 -18.81
CA PHE A 335 -6.59 11.97 -19.35
C PHE A 335 -6.70 12.26 -20.83
N HIS A 336 -7.09 11.24 -21.57
CA HIS A 336 -7.22 11.29 -23.01
C HIS A 336 -8.52 10.63 -23.43
N GLN A 337 -9.08 11.09 -24.53
CA GLN A 337 -10.19 10.47 -25.22
C GLN A 337 -9.79 10.20 -26.67
N ILE A 338 -10.18 9.04 -27.20
CA ILE A 338 -10.01 8.74 -28.61
C ILE A 338 -11.22 9.25 -29.39
N ASN A 339 -10.96 10.12 -30.36
CA ASN A 339 -11.98 10.56 -31.28
C ASN A 339 -12.30 9.42 -32.27
N VAL A 340 -13.56 9.00 -32.30
CA VAL A 340 -14.01 7.82 -33.08
C VAL A 340 -13.80 8.02 -34.59
N ASP A 341 -14.06 9.23 -35.10
CA ASP A 341 -14.01 9.53 -36.54
C ASP A 341 -12.58 9.58 -37.08
N THR A 342 -11.65 10.13 -36.29
CA THR A 342 -10.25 10.32 -36.70
C THR A 342 -9.32 9.23 -36.18
N GLY A 343 -9.75 8.44 -35.20
CA GLY A 343 -8.94 7.46 -34.49
C GLY A 343 -7.80 8.07 -33.67
N LYS A 344 -7.72 9.40 -33.53
CA LYS A 344 -6.62 10.10 -32.85
C LYS A 344 -6.90 10.24 -31.35
N VAL A 345 -5.85 10.11 -30.55
CA VAL A 345 -5.86 10.40 -29.11
C VAL A 345 -5.85 11.91 -28.90
N GLN A 346 -6.87 12.42 -28.21
CA GLN A 346 -6.98 13.82 -27.78
C GLN A 346 -6.79 13.89 -26.27
N ARG A 347 -6.07 14.92 -25.80
CA ARG A 347 -5.78 15.09 -24.38
C ARG A 347 -6.76 16.07 -23.76
N ASP A 348 -7.58 15.59 -22.84
CA ASP A 348 -8.64 16.39 -22.22
C ASP A 348 -8.14 17.10 -20.97
N PHE A 349 -7.27 16.42 -20.20
CA PHE A 349 -6.76 16.96 -18.95
C PHE A 349 -5.33 16.49 -18.68
N LEU A 350 -4.56 17.38 -18.04
CA LEU A 350 -3.20 17.13 -17.60
C LEU A 350 -3.02 17.83 -16.26
N VAL A 351 -2.48 17.10 -15.29
CA VAL A 351 -1.94 17.64 -14.04
C VAL A 351 -0.50 17.17 -13.88
N GLU A 352 0.39 18.11 -13.57
CA GLU A 352 1.82 17.88 -13.47
C GLU A 352 2.41 18.60 -12.25
N VAL A 353 3.33 17.92 -11.57
CA VAL A 353 4.16 18.49 -10.52
C VAL A 353 5.40 19.15 -11.12
N LYS A 354 5.63 20.41 -10.77
CA LYS A 354 6.88 21.13 -11.02
C LYS A 354 7.62 21.33 -9.71
N LEU A 355 8.88 20.91 -9.70
CA LEU A 355 9.81 21.06 -8.59
C LEU A 355 11.03 21.84 -9.07
N SER A 356 11.57 22.69 -8.21
CA SER A 356 12.90 23.25 -8.41
C SER A 356 13.97 22.16 -8.25
N GLU A 357 15.16 22.36 -8.79
CA GLU A 357 16.28 21.43 -8.56
C GLU A 357 16.58 21.24 -7.07
N LYS A 358 16.43 22.29 -6.26
CA LYS A 358 16.59 22.22 -4.82
C LYS A 358 15.52 21.29 -4.21
N SER A 359 14.25 21.52 -4.51
CA SER A 359 13.14 20.68 -4.02
C SER A 359 13.29 19.21 -4.43
N ALA A 360 13.74 18.95 -5.66
CA ALA A 360 14.00 17.59 -6.15
C ALA A 360 15.15 16.90 -5.40
N ARG A 361 16.21 17.65 -5.04
CA ARG A 361 17.30 17.14 -4.17
C ARG A 361 16.80 16.79 -2.76
N GLU A 362 15.95 17.63 -2.18
CA GLU A 362 15.34 17.37 -0.87
C GLU A 362 14.49 16.08 -0.89
N GLN A 363 13.61 15.92 -1.90
CA GLN A 363 12.83 14.68 -2.07
C GLN A 363 13.72 13.44 -2.24
N LYS A 364 14.83 13.56 -3.00
CA LYS A 364 15.78 12.45 -3.18
C LYS A 364 16.49 12.10 -1.86
N SER A 365 16.91 13.12 -1.09
CA SER A 365 17.54 12.94 0.21
C SER A 365 16.63 12.20 1.19
N LEU A 366 15.35 12.60 1.25
CA LEU A 366 14.34 11.93 2.07
C LEU A 366 14.20 10.45 1.72
N ARG A 367 14.12 10.11 0.43
CA ARG A 367 14.01 8.71 -0.03
C ARG A 367 15.21 7.87 0.37
N GLU A 368 16.40 8.43 0.25
CA GLU A 368 17.62 7.73 0.66
C GLU A 368 17.60 7.42 2.17
N HIS A 369 17.18 8.38 2.99
CA HIS A 369 17.00 8.16 4.43
C HIS A 369 15.91 7.12 4.73
N ILE A 370 14.83 7.08 3.95
CA ILE A 370 13.79 6.03 4.05
C ILE A 370 14.37 4.64 3.77
N ARG A 371 15.21 4.49 2.74
CA ARG A 371 15.83 3.22 2.36
C ARG A 371 16.81 2.73 3.42
N GLN A 372 17.65 3.64 3.91
CA GLN A 372 18.55 3.35 5.01
C GLN A 372 17.74 2.94 6.25
N ALA A 373 16.65 3.66 6.53
CA ALA A 373 15.80 3.36 7.67
C ALA A 373 15.17 1.97 7.64
N ALA A 374 14.72 1.58 6.45
CA ALA A 374 14.18 0.26 6.18
C ALA A 374 15.21 -0.86 6.32
N ALA A 375 16.44 -0.62 5.85
CA ALA A 375 17.50 -1.64 5.83
C ALA A 375 18.11 -1.89 7.22
N SER A 376 18.21 -0.87 8.07
CA SER A 376 18.97 -0.97 9.31
C SER A 376 18.33 -1.82 10.40
N SER A 377 17.07 -2.27 10.27
CA SER A 377 16.30 -3.08 11.26
C SER A 377 16.33 -2.56 12.71
N THR A 378 16.90 -1.38 12.93
CA THR A 378 17.19 -0.78 14.22
C THR A 378 16.28 0.43 14.33
N THR A 379 15.38 0.39 15.31
CA THR A 379 14.40 1.43 15.65
C THR A 379 15.02 2.75 16.12
N ARG A 380 16.35 2.89 16.07
CA ARG A 380 17.13 3.98 16.66
C ARG A 380 17.63 4.97 15.61
N MET A 381 16.73 5.54 14.83
CA MET A 381 17.06 6.67 13.95
C MET A 381 16.72 8.01 14.59
N LYS A 382 17.62 8.97 14.39
CA LYS A 382 17.28 10.37 14.59
C LYS A 382 16.24 10.77 13.53
N PRO A 383 15.22 11.57 13.90
CA PRO A 383 14.26 12.06 12.92
C PRO A 383 14.99 12.88 11.85
N PHE A 384 14.66 12.59 10.59
CA PHE A 384 15.15 13.32 9.42
C PHE A 384 13.95 13.97 8.74
N GLN A 385 14.08 15.25 8.38
CA GLN A 385 13.01 15.98 7.73
C GLN A 385 13.52 16.92 6.66
N VAL A 386 12.66 17.20 5.68
CA VAL A 386 12.91 18.16 4.61
C VAL A 386 11.68 19.07 4.44
N ILE A 387 11.92 20.33 4.10
CA ILE A 387 10.85 21.29 3.76
C ILE A 387 11.17 21.89 2.41
N TYR A 388 10.25 21.77 1.46
CA TYR A 388 10.45 22.23 0.08
C TYR A 388 9.16 22.74 -0.55
N GLU A 389 9.30 23.53 -1.62
CA GLU A 389 8.16 24.02 -2.40
C GLU A 389 7.83 23.07 -3.55
N MET A 390 6.55 22.93 -3.82
CA MET A 390 5.98 22.20 -4.95
C MET A 390 4.94 23.05 -5.65
N GLU A 391 4.95 23.03 -6.97
CA GLU A 391 3.86 23.59 -7.77
C GLU A 391 3.11 22.46 -8.49
N ILE A 392 1.79 22.50 -8.45
CA ILE A 392 0.92 21.59 -9.19
C ILE A 392 0.25 22.41 -10.29
N HIS A 393 0.55 22.06 -11.53
CA HIS A 393 0.06 22.74 -12.73
C HIS A 393 -0.99 21.85 -13.37
N SER A 394 -2.22 22.36 -13.49
CA SER A 394 -3.24 21.79 -14.36
C SER A 394 -3.58 22.77 -15.48
N ALA A 395 -4.36 22.32 -16.47
CA ALA A 395 -4.83 23.18 -17.55
C ALA A 395 -5.64 24.40 -17.06
N ILE A 396 -6.25 24.31 -15.87
CA ILE A 396 -7.20 25.30 -15.34
C ILE A 396 -6.61 26.06 -14.15
N ASN A 397 -5.75 25.43 -13.34
CA ASN A 397 -5.28 26.00 -12.10
C ASN A 397 -3.78 25.73 -11.86
N LYS A 398 -3.13 26.65 -11.17
CA LYS A 398 -1.77 26.47 -10.64
C LYS A 398 -1.83 26.68 -9.15
N SER A 399 -1.45 25.65 -8.39
CA SER A 399 -1.38 25.74 -6.93
C SER A 399 0.07 25.58 -6.48
N LYS A 400 0.43 26.34 -5.44
CA LYS A 400 1.75 26.26 -4.81
C LYS A 400 1.62 25.79 -3.38
N TRP A 401 2.48 24.88 -3.01
CA TRP A 401 2.45 24.18 -1.74
C TRP A 401 3.84 24.18 -1.12
N ILE A 402 3.88 24.31 0.20
CA ILE A 402 5.07 24.01 1.01
C ILE A 402 4.83 22.63 1.60
N LEU A 403 5.66 21.66 1.22
CA LEU A 403 5.63 20.33 1.76
C LEU A 403 6.72 20.20 2.81
N ALA A 404 6.36 19.61 3.94
CA ALA A 404 7.29 19.15 4.94
C ALA A 404 7.11 17.64 5.09
N ASP A 405 8.21 16.91 4.97
CA ASP A 405 8.22 15.46 5.08
C ASP A 405 9.17 15.07 6.21
N ARG A 406 8.76 14.10 7.02
CA ARG A 406 9.56 13.55 8.13
C ARG A 406 9.57 12.03 8.12
N VAL A 407 10.73 11.49 8.46
CA VAL A 407 10.98 10.06 8.69
C VAL A 407 11.61 9.93 10.07
N GLY A 408 11.12 8.98 10.86
CA GLY A 408 11.51 8.88 12.27
C GLY A 408 10.65 9.76 13.17
N ALA A 409 10.82 9.58 14.48
CA ALA A 409 10.02 10.22 15.51
C ALA A 409 10.91 10.91 16.54
N THR A 410 10.37 11.94 17.18
CA THR A 410 11.03 12.66 18.30
C THR A 410 10.75 11.90 19.59
N ASP A 411 11.82 11.55 20.31
CA ASP A 411 11.87 11.07 21.70
C ASP A 411 10.62 10.33 22.21
N ASP A 412 10.57 9.02 21.93
CA ASP A 412 10.08 7.95 22.84
C ASP A 412 10.19 6.60 22.11
N GLN A 413 11.31 5.91 22.33
CA GLN A 413 11.64 4.66 21.62
C GLN A 413 11.01 3.42 22.29
N GLU A 414 10.62 3.52 23.56
CA GLU A 414 9.88 2.45 24.24
C GLU A 414 8.48 2.29 23.63
N ASP A 415 7.79 3.39 23.33
CA ASP A 415 6.48 3.38 22.67
C ASP A 415 6.55 2.79 21.26
N LEU A 416 7.60 3.12 20.48
CA LEU A 416 7.82 2.51 19.15
C LEU A 416 7.92 0.98 19.21
N LEU A 417 8.70 0.45 20.15
CA LEU A 417 8.91 -1.00 20.31
C LEU A 417 7.63 -1.71 20.80
N GLN A 418 6.79 -1.02 21.58
CA GLN A 418 5.51 -1.56 22.05
C GLN A 418 4.40 -1.52 20.99
N VAL A 419 4.50 -0.61 20.03
CA VAL A 419 3.45 -0.35 19.03
C VAL A 419 3.74 -0.98 17.68
N ASN A 420 5.02 -1.16 17.33
CA ASN A 420 5.43 -1.63 16.02
C ASN A 420 5.84 -3.11 16.03
N SER A 421 4.88 -4.00 15.74
CA SER A 421 5.15 -5.41 15.42
C SER A 421 5.62 -5.61 13.96
N SER A 422 5.88 -4.51 13.22
CA SER A 422 6.17 -4.51 11.80
C SER A 422 7.50 -3.80 11.48
N THR A 423 8.03 -4.02 10.28
CA THR A 423 9.22 -3.33 9.76
C THR A 423 8.93 -1.91 9.27
N ASP A 424 7.76 -1.35 9.59
CA ASP A 424 7.34 -0.03 9.10
C ASP A 424 8.16 1.09 9.74
N VAL A 425 8.76 1.93 8.92
CA VAL A 425 9.42 3.16 9.36
C VAL A 425 8.35 4.23 9.58
N PRO A 426 8.29 4.92 10.74
CA PRO A 426 7.32 5.98 10.99
C PRO A 426 7.55 7.17 10.05
N ARG A 427 6.49 7.61 9.36
CA ARG A 427 6.55 8.67 8.35
C ARG A 427 5.33 9.57 8.42
N GLY A 428 5.57 10.86 8.23
CA GLY A 428 4.51 11.87 8.23
C GLY A 428 4.87 13.03 7.34
N SER A 429 3.86 13.64 6.73
CA SER A 429 4.02 14.81 5.87
C SER A 429 2.91 15.82 6.10
N ILE A 430 3.22 17.08 5.86
CA ILE A 430 2.28 18.20 5.92
C ILE A 430 2.41 18.99 4.61
N ALA A 431 1.29 19.29 3.97
CA ALA A 431 1.26 20.21 2.84
C ALA A 431 0.49 21.48 3.22
N VAL A 432 1.18 22.61 3.17
CA VAL A 432 0.64 23.94 3.43
C VAL A 432 0.36 24.63 2.10
N PRO A 433 -0.89 25.01 1.81
CA PRO A 433 -1.19 25.82 0.65
C PRO A 433 -0.67 27.26 0.86
N ILE A 434 -0.17 27.87 -0.20
CA ILE A 434 0.17 29.31 -0.21
C ILE A 434 -1.09 30.18 -0.42
N ASP A 435 -2.25 29.56 -0.65
CA ASP A 435 -3.54 30.23 -0.77
C ASP A 435 -4.12 30.63 0.61
N PRO A 436 -4.35 31.93 0.87
CA PRO A 436 -4.88 32.41 2.15
C PRO A 436 -6.34 32.01 2.43
N HIS A 437 -7.10 31.55 1.44
CA HIS A 437 -8.50 31.14 1.59
C HIS A 437 -8.69 29.65 1.90
N PHE A 438 -7.59 28.91 2.06
CA PHE A 438 -7.65 27.49 2.38
C PHE A 438 -7.84 27.25 3.88
N HIS A 439 -8.95 26.61 4.24
CA HIS A 439 -9.31 26.37 5.65
C HIS A 439 -9.68 24.91 5.97
N HIS A 440 -9.77 24.03 4.97
CA HIS A 440 -10.27 22.66 5.14
C HIS A 440 -9.28 21.61 4.64
N GLY A 441 -8.38 21.23 5.54
CA GLY A 441 -7.43 20.15 5.35
C GLY A 441 -8.09 18.77 5.26
N LYS A 442 -7.33 17.82 4.69
CA LYS A 442 -7.72 16.42 4.50
C LYS A 442 -6.60 15.52 5.00
N VAL A 443 -6.96 14.29 5.39
CA VAL A 443 -6.00 13.23 5.72
C VAL A 443 -5.65 12.44 4.46
N PHE A 444 -4.38 12.07 4.32
CA PHE A 444 -3.84 11.28 3.23
C PHE A 444 -3.12 10.05 3.77
N CYS A 445 -3.18 8.99 2.97
CA CYS A 445 -2.26 7.86 3.05
C CYS A 445 -1.71 7.66 1.62
N SER A 446 -0.77 8.52 1.24
CA SER A 446 -0.30 8.80 -0.13
C SER A 446 -1.36 9.45 -1.04
N LEU A 447 -2.62 8.97 -1.01
CA LEU A 447 -3.78 9.59 -1.68
C LEU A 447 -4.82 10.07 -0.66
N PRO A 448 -5.71 11.02 -1.04
CA PRO A 448 -6.66 11.61 -0.10
C PRO A 448 -7.69 10.59 0.38
N LEU A 449 -7.87 10.54 1.70
CA LEU A 449 -8.98 9.88 2.36
C LEU A 449 -10.18 10.85 2.42
N PRO A 450 -11.42 10.35 2.46
CA PRO A 450 -12.62 11.18 2.66
C PRO A 450 -12.76 11.58 4.15
N VAL A 451 -11.69 12.15 4.73
CA VAL A 451 -11.59 12.58 6.12
C VAL A 451 -11.05 14.01 6.15
N GLU A 452 -11.85 14.92 6.68
CA GLU A 452 -11.45 16.31 6.89
C GLU A 452 -10.76 16.49 8.25
N THR A 453 -9.72 17.32 8.28
CA THR A 453 -9.01 17.68 9.51
C THR A 453 -9.46 19.02 10.07
N PHE A 454 -10.12 19.86 9.25
CA PHE A 454 -10.43 21.27 9.55
C PHE A 454 -9.19 22.11 9.90
N LEU A 455 -8.00 21.62 9.60
CA LEU A 455 -6.75 22.36 9.71
C LEU A 455 -6.47 23.08 8.39
N PRO A 456 -5.76 24.22 8.40
CA PRO A 456 -5.38 24.92 7.18
C PRO A 456 -4.24 24.23 6.41
N VAL A 457 -4.08 22.90 6.58
CA VAL A 457 -3.02 22.08 5.98
C VAL A 457 -3.55 20.68 5.67
N HIS A 458 -3.01 20.04 4.64
CA HIS A 458 -3.19 18.60 4.43
C HIS A 458 -2.17 17.81 5.26
N ILE A 459 -2.60 16.66 5.78
CA ILE A 459 -1.77 15.76 6.59
C ILE A 459 -1.68 14.42 5.90
N ASN A 460 -0.46 13.90 5.74
CA ASN A 460 -0.19 12.57 5.22
C ASN A 460 0.60 11.76 6.24
N GLY A 461 0.42 10.44 6.22
CA GLY A 461 1.23 9.53 7.00
C GLY A 461 0.98 8.10 6.58
N ASN A 462 1.86 7.18 6.97
CA ASN A 462 1.62 5.75 6.80
C ASN A 462 0.65 5.21 7.87
N PHE A 463 -0.50 5.85 7.97
CA PHE A 463 -1.54 5.49 8.92
C PHE A 463 -2.10 4.09 8.63
N ALA A 464 -2.50 3.40 9.69
CA ALA A 464 -3.37 2.26 9.60
C ALA A 464 -4.79 2.74 9.22
N VAL A 465 -5.28 2.30 8.08
CA VAL A 465 -6.63 2.60 7.56
C VAL A 465 -7.55 1.40 7.71
N ASP A 466 -8.86 1.65 7.75
CA ASP A 466 -9.87 0.58 7.72
C ASP A 466 -9.84 -0.21 6.40
N ALA A 467 -10.54 -1.36 6.37
CA ALA A 467 -10.57 -2.23 5.18
C ALA A 467 -11.11 -1.53 3.94
N SER A 468 -12.07 -0.62 4.12
CA SER A 468 -12.66 0.19 3.04
C SER A 468 -11.78 1.37 2.59
N ARG A 469 -10.67 1.64 3.30
CA ARG A 469 -9.79 2.81 3.12
C ARG A 469 -10.53 4.16 3.15
N ARG A 470 -11.67 4.23 3.84
CA ARG A 470 -12.47 5.48 3.94
C ARG A 470 -12.18 6.26 5.21
N GLY A 471 -11.51 5.64 6.18
CA GLY A 471 -11.07 6.29 7.40
C GLY A 471 -9.82 5.65 7.98
N LEU A 472 -9.31 6.32 9.00
CA LEU A 472 -8.32 5.73 9.89
C LEU A 472 -8.96 4.55 10.65
N TRP A 473 -8.13 3.59 11.02
CA TRP A 473 -8.56 2.43 11.81
C TRP A 473 -9.23 2.86 13.12
N LYS A 474 -10.47 2.41 13.35
CA LYS A 474 -11.30 2.75 14.53
C LYS A 474 -11.81 1.52 15.30
N GLN A 475 -11.59 0.31 14.79
CA GLN A 475 -12.22 -0.91 15.30
C GLN A 475 -11.32 -1.62 16.35
N ASP A 476 -11.96 -2.04 17.45
CA ASP A 476 -11.49 -2.84 18.58
C ASP A 476 -10.32 -2.30 19.44
N GLY A 477 -10.52 -2.35 20.77
CA GLY A 477 -9.72 -1.71 21.82
C GLY A 477 -8.22 -2.01 21.77
N GLU A 478 -7.39 -1.10 22.28
CA GLU A 478 -5.92 -1.15 22.37
C GLU A 478 -5.18 -1.89 21.23
N SER A 479 -5.68 -1.86 20.00
CA SER A 479 -5.02 -2.53 18.88
C SER A 479 -3.72 -1.81 18.52
N SER A 480 -2.70 -2.56 18.11
CA SER A 480 -1.40 -2.01 17.66
C SER A 480 -1.57 -0.98 16.53
N ARG A 481 -2.60 -1.14 15.67
CA ARG A 481 -2.98 -0.19 14.61
C ARG A 481 -3.46 1.16 15.14
N LEU A 482 -4.26 1.16 16.21
CA LEU A 482 -4.72 2.40 16.85
C LEU A 482 -3.55 3.11 17.52
N ARG A 483 -2.75 2.37 18.30
CA ARG A 483 -1.55 2.92 18.93
C ARG A 483 -0.55 3.45 17.88
N TRP A 484 -0.42 2.81 16.72
CA TRP A 484 0.41 3.28 15.61
C TRP A 484 -0.07 4.63 15.05
N ASN A 485 -1.38 4.77 14.85
CA ASN A 485 -1.95 6.03 14.39
C ASN A 485 -1.75 7.15 15.42
N GLU A 486 -1.94 6.88 16.70
CA GLU A 486 -1.68 7.86 17.76
C GLU A 486 -0.19 8.22 17.83
N PHE A 487 0.69 7.23 17.75
CA PHE A 487 2.13 7.45 17.70
C PHE A 487 2.56 8.38 16.55
N LEU A 488 2.05 8.14 15.33
CA LEU A 488 2.33 9.01 14.19
C LEU A 488 1.82 10.44 14.44
N LYS A 489 0.64 10.61 15.04
CA LYS A 489 0.08 11.93 15.33
C LYS A 489 0.96 12.69 16.34
N THR A 490 1.34 12.05 17.43
CA THR A 490 2.02 12.70 18.56
C THR A 490 3.51 12.89 18.35
N HIS A 491 4.23 11.88 17.83
CA HIS A 491 5.69 11.92 17.77
C HIS A 491 6.26 12.25 16.37
N VAL A 492 5.42 12.25 15.33
CA VAL A 492 5.82 12.56 13.95
C VAL A 492 5.12 13.81 13.42
N ILE A 493 3.78 13.83 13.36
CA ILE A 493 3.01 14.91 12.73
C ILE A 493 3.01 16.18 13.58
N ALA A 494 2.70 16.11 14.88
CA ALA A 494 2.62 17.30 15.72
C ALA A 494 3.96 18.09 15.79
N PRO A 495 5.13 17.45 15.99
CA PRO A 495 6.39 18.16 15.99
C PRO A 495 6.76 18.69 14.59
N LEU A 496 6.47 17.92 13.53
CA LEU A 496 6.65 18.41 12.15
C LEU A 496 5.79 19.64 11.88
N TYR A 497 4.58 19.70 12.42
CA TYR A 497 3.71 20.86 12.25
C TYR A 497 4.28 22.10 12.94
N ALA A 498 4.82 21.93 14.15
CA ALA A 498 5.51 23.02 14.86
C ALA A 498 6.72 23.54 14.04
N ASP A 499 7.52 22.63 13.46
CA ASP A 499 8.65 23.01 12.61
C ASP A 499 8.22 23.74 11.34
N VAL A 500 7.08 23.36 10.75
CA VAL A 500 6.48 24.06 9.61
C VAL A 500 6.06 25.47 9.99
N LEU A 501 5.40 25.65 11.15
CA LEU A 501 4.99 26.98 11.62
C LEU A 501 6.22 27.88 11.85
N GLU A 502 7.29 27.34 12.42
CA GLU A 502 8.55 28.05 12.61
C GLU A 502 9.21 28.40 11.27
N TYR A 503 9.23 27.48 10.31
CA TYR A 503 9.71 27.73 8.96
C TYR A 503 8.94 28.86 8.27
N LEU A 504 7.61 28.85 8.36
CA LEU A 504 6.76 29.89 7.79
C LEU A 504 7.00 31.25 8.47
N ARG A 505 7.17 31.26 9.79
CA ARG A 505 7.51 32.46 10.58
C ARG A 505 8.79 33.11 10.07
N ILE A 506 9.84 32.32 9.86
CA ILE A 506 11.15 32.79 9.38
C ILE A 506 11.05 33.23 7.91
N LYS A 507 10.48 32.38 7.05
CA LYS A 507 10.49 32.58 5.60
C LYS A 507 9.69 33.79 5.14
N TYR A 508 8.50 33.95 5.68
CA TYR A 508 7.61 35.07 5.33
C TYR A 508 7.80 36.28 6.22
N ASP A 509 8.79 36.21 7.13
CA ASP A 509 9.19 37.31 7.97
C ASP A 509 7.99 37.92 8.70
N LEU A 510 7.09 37.05 9.18
CA LEU A 510 5.79 37.43 9.76
C LEU A 510 5.95 38.38 10.95
N ASN A 511 7.16 38.45 11.52
CA ASN A 511 7.52 39.34 12.61
C ASN A 511 8.13 40.69 12.15
N ARG A 512 8.70 40.83 10.94
CA ARG A 512 9.41 42.06 10.53
C ARG A 512 8.51 43.18 10.02
N ARG A 513 7.21 42.93 9.82
CA ARG A 513 6.25 44.05 9.76
C ARG A 513 6.13 44.79 11.10
N VAL A 514 6.61 44.21 12.20
CA VAL A 514 6.52 44.78 13.55
C VAL A 514 7.76 44.44 14.38
N THR A 515 8.95 44.84 13.92
CA THR A 515 9.98 45.25 14.88
C THR A 515 9.83 46.75 15.05
N THR A 516 8.82 47.18 15.81
CA THR A 516 9.05 48.40 16.57
C THR A 516 10.09 48.02 17.61
N ASP A 517 11.27 48.64 17.58
CA ASP A 517 12.32 48.44 18.60
C ASP A 517 11.82 48.79 20.03
N SER A 518 10.61 49.34 20.17
CA SER A 518 9.88 49.47 21.42
C SER A 518 9.14 48.18 21.78
N GLY A 519 9.51 47.56 22.89
CA GLY A 519 8.67 46.55 23.54
C GLY A 519 7.30 47.11 23.94
N LEU A 520 6.42 46.26 24.48
CA LEU A 520 5.13 46.68 25.03
C LEU A 520 5.35 47.64 26.22
N PRO A 521 4.51 48.68 26.42
CA PRO A 521 3.28 48.97 25.69
C PRO A 521 3.49 49.62 24.31
N MET A 522 2.64 49.30 23.34
CA MET A 522 2.69 49.88 21.98
C MET A 522 1.29 50.07 21.37
N PRO A 523 1.07 50.95 20.38
CA PRO A 523 -0.22 51.09 19.72
C PRO A 523 -0.70 49.76 19.10
N LEU A 524 -1.98 49.41 19.29
CA LEU A 524 -2.54 48.16 18.76
C LEU A 524 -2.38 48.05 17.24
N GLN A 525 -2.58 49.16 16.52
CA GLN A 525 -2.45 49.23 15.06
C GLN A 525 -0.99 49.09 14.60
N SER A 526 -0.03 49.35 15.49
CA SER A 526 1.38 49.11 15.24
C SER A 526 1.81 47.68 15.58
N SER A 527 0.95 46.88 16.22
CA SER A 527 1.23 45.49 16.59
C SER A 527 0.88 44.50 15.46
N VAL A 528 1.35 43.25 15.54
CA VAL A 528 0.97 42.17 14.59
C VAL A 528 -0.52 41.85 14.65
N ILE A 529 -1.14 42.13 15.80
CA ILE A 529 -2.58 41.97 16.01
C ILE A 529 -3.35 42.99 15.16
N ASN A 530 -2.85 44.21 15.03
CA ASN A 530 -3.29 45.30 14.14
C ASN A 530 -4.73 45.81 14.30
N ASP A 531 -5.69 44.96 14.68
CA ASP A 531 -7.11 45.29 14.73
C ASP A 531 -7.82 44.71 15.97
N ASP A 532 -8.84 45.45 16.43
CA ASP A 532 -9.64 45.15 17.62
C ASP A 532 -10.30 43.77 17.54
N LYS A 533 -10.77 43.38 16.36
CA LYS A 533 -11.47 42.11 16.14
C LYS A 533 -10.52 40.94 16.30
N ARG A 534 -9.34 40.99 15.69
CA ARG A 534 -8.29 39.97 15.81
C ARG A 534 -7.81 39.85 17.25
N CYS A 535 -7.64 40.97 17.96
CA CYS A 535 -7.29 40.94 19.38
C CYS A 535 -8.35 40.21 20.21
N LYS A 536 -9.63 40.53 19.98
CA LYS A 536 -10.76 39.91 20.64
C LYS A 536 -10.91 38.42 20.31
N ASP A 537 -10.72 38.04 19.05
CA ASP A 537 -10.84 36.65 18.59
C ASP A 537 -9.71 35.80 19.18
N LEU A 538 -8.47 36.32 19.19
CA LEU A 538 -7.32 35.67 19.85
C LEU A 538 -7.54 35.50 21.35
N LEU A 539 -8.03 36.53 22.03
CA LEU A 539 -8.37 36.43 23.45
C LEU A 539 -9.48 35.39 23.67
N SER A 540 -10.50 35.36 22.81
CA SER A 540 -11.59 34.38 22.92
C SER A 540 -11.12 32.95 22.70
N TYR A 541 -10.20 32.73 21.77
CA TYR A 541 -9.53 31.44 21.58
C TYR A 541 -8.69 31.05 22.80
N CYS A 542 -7.88 31.97 23.34
CA CYS A 542 -7.14 31.72 24.57
C CYS A 542 -8.10 31.38 25.72
N MET A 543 -9.29 31.97 25.78
CA MET A 543 -10.26 31.75 26.85
C MET A 543 -11.15 30.50 26.64
N SER A 544 -11.26 29.95 25.43
CA SER A 544 -12.20 28.84 25.14
C SER A 544 -11.85 27.55 25.88
N ASP A 545 -10.57 27.29 26.12
CA ASP A 545 -10.11 26.10 26.86
C ASP A 545 -10.44 26.14 28.36
N PHE A 546 -10.82 27.31 28.88
CA PHE A 546 -11.05 27.55 30.31
C PHE A 546 -12.53 27.54 30.69
N GLN A 547 -13.44 27.66 29.74
CA GLN A 547 -14.88 27.64 30.00
C GLN A 547 -15.37 26.27 30.52
N ASN A 548 -14.61 25.19 30.30
CA ASN A 548 -15.01 23.82 30.63
C ASN A 548 -14.30 23.17 31.85
N LYS A 549 -13.29 23.81 32.47
CA LYS A 549 -12.53 23.21 33.59
C LYS A 549 -12.76 23.98 34.89
N ALA A 550 -13.23 23.27 35.93
CA ALA A 550 -13.53 23.77 37.27
C ALA A 550 -12.29 24.26 38.09
N LYS A 551 -11.19 24.63 37.45
CA LYS A 551 -10.00 25.20 38.08
C LYS A 551 -9.69 26.56 37.44
N ASN A 552 -10.05 27.62 38.15
CA ASN A 552 -9.69 29.01 37.88
C ASN A 552 -8.17 29.21 37.94
N ASN A 553 -7.43 28.77 36.91
CA ASN A 553 -5.98 28.98 36.84
C ASN A 553 -5.66 30.08 35.81
N TYR A 554 -5.97 31.33 36.16
CA TYR A 554 -5.77 32.51 35.29
C TYR A 554 -4.29 32.91 35.14
N GLY A 555 -3.36 32.18 35.76
CA GLY A 555 -1.92 32.41 35.66
C GLY A 555 -1.36 32.28 34.23
N CYS A 556 -2.06 31.58 33.34
CA CYS A 556 -1.67 31.42 31.93
C CYS A 556 -1.93 32.67 31.08
N LEU A 557 -2.76 33.62 31.54
CA LEU A 557 -2.95 34.89 30.85
C LEU A 557 -1.82 35.87 31.15
N VAL A 558 -1.15 35.70 32.29
CA VAL A 558 -0.03 36.57 32.71
C VAL A 558 1.04 36.55 31.64
N GLU A 559 1.56 37.73 31.32
CA GLU A 559 2.50 37.99 30.22
C GLU A 559 1.94 37.90 28.79
N LEU A 560 0.69 37.47 28.57
CA LEU A 560 0.10 37.47 27.23
C LEU A 560 -0.15 38.91 26.72
N PRO A 561 0.33 39.27 25.52
CA PRO A 561 0.24 40.61 24.97
C PRO A 561 -1.13 40.85 24.31
N LEU A 562 -2.21 40.65 25.07
CA LEU A 562 -3.58 40.73 24.59
C LEU A 562 -4.40 41.78 25.36
N LEU A 563 -3.79 42.54 26.28
CA LEU A 563 -4.47 43.57 27.05
C LEU A 563 -4.38 44.93 26.35
N VAL A 564 -5.43 45.31 25.64
CA VAL A 564 -5.59 46.67 25.09
C VAL A 564 -6.22 47.58 26.13
N THR A 565 -5.58 48.70 26.48
CA THR A 565 -6.14 49.75 27.36
C THR A 565 -6.90 50.81 26.57
N GLN A 566 -7.66 51.68 27.25
CA GLN A 566 -8.49 52.70 26.59
C GLN A 566 -7.71 53.77 25.83
N ASP A 567 -6.42 53.92 26.13
CA ASP A 567 -5.45 54.69 25.35
C ASP A 567 -5.03 53.98 24.04
N TYR A 568 -5.69 52.86 23.68
CA TYR A 568 -5.45 52.04 22.49
C TYR A 568 -4.05 51.42 22.38
N LEU A 569 -3.33 51.37 23.48
CA LEU A 569 -2.03 50.73 23.55
C LEU A 569 -2.16 49.27 24.04
N LEU A 570 -1.57 48.33 23.31
CA LEU A 570 -1.46 46.92 23.65
C LEU A 570 -0.43 46.69 24.77
N ARG A 571 -0.78 45.84 25.74
CA ARG A 571 0.00 45.48 26.93
C ARG A 571 -0.05 43.98 27.18
N LYS A 572 0.82 43.56 28.09
CA LYS A 572 0.74 42.26 28.73
C LYS A 572 -0.27 42.28 29.87
N PHE A 573 -0.96 41.17 30.13
CA PHE A 573 -1.68 40.99 31.38
C PHE A 573 -0.71 40.83 32.55
N GLN A 574 -0.97 41.56 33.64
CA GLN A 574 -0.14 41.52 34.85
C GLN A 574 -1.04 41.46 36.08
N LEU A 575 -0.80 40.49 36.97
CA LEU A 575 -1.54 40.37 38.24
C LEU A 575 -1.25 41.53 39.20
N SER A 576 -0.05 42.11 39.11
CA SER A 576 0.39 43.24 39.95
C SER A 576 -0.23 44.58 39.52
N ALA A 577 -0.84 44.66 38.34
CA ALA A 577 -1.36 45.90 37.78
C ALA A 577 -2.70 45.67 37.03
N PRO A 578 -3.77 45.24 37.74
CA PRO A 578 -5.07 44.97 37.14
C PRO A 578 -5.67 46.23 36.52
N LYS A 579 -6.50 46.04 35.50
CA LYS A 579 -7.19 47.12 34.78
C LYS A 579 -8.70 46.95 34.92
N TYR A 580 -9.41 48.08 35.03
CA TYR A 580 -10.86 48.08 35.17
C TYR A 580 -11.54 47.87 33.82
N ILE A 581 -12.54 46.98 33.76
CA ILE A 581 -13.40 46.81 32.58
C ILE A 581 -14.73 47.52 32.82
N CYS A 582 -14.79 48.80 32.47
CA CYS A 582 -15.94 49.66 32.71
C CYS A 582 -16.42 50.36 31.43
N LYS A 583 -17.75 50.46 31.25
CA LYS A 583 -18.35 51.27 30.17
C LYS A 583 -18.18 52.77 30.38
N PHE A 584 -17.99 53.19 31.62
CA PHE A 584 -17.95 54.60 32.04
C PHE A 584 -16.51 55.12 32.20
N HIS A 585 -15.59 54.57 31.41
CA HIS A 585 -14.18 54.99 31.44
C HIS A 585 -13.98 56.43 30.97
N ASP A 586 -14.92 56.96 30.19
CA ASP A 586 -15.00 58.33 29.70
C ASP A 586 -15.18 59.36 30.82
N LEU A 587 -15.66 58.95 32.00
CA LEU A 587 -15.68 59.78 33.21
C LEU A 587 -14.27 60.11 33.72
N PHE A 588 -13.24 59.36 33.30
CA PHE A 588 -11.85 59.52 33.73
C PHE A 588 -10.91 59.67 32.52
N PRO A 589 -11.00 60.77 31.76
CA PRO A 589 -10.28 60.93 30.50
C PRO A 589 -8.75 60.96 30.65
N GLU A 590 -8.23 61.34 31.82
CA GLU A 590 -6.79 61.35 32.12
C GLU A 590 -6.26 60.00 32.59
N GLU A 591 -7.14 59.05 32.94
CA GLU A 591 -6.79 57.77 33.56
C GLU A 591 -6.99 56.57 32.63
N GLN A 592 -7.05 56.80 31.30
CA GLN A 592 -7.36 55.77 30.30
C GLN A 592 -6.47 54.52 30.39
N ILE A 593 -5.23 54.65 30.87
CA ILE A 593 -4.30 53.54 31.09
C ILE A 593 -4.76 52.55 32.17
N HIS A 594 -5.65 52.95 33.07
CA HIS A 594 -6.20 52.11 34.14
C HIS A 594 -7.42 51.30 33.68
N PHE A 595 -7.98 51.61 32.51
CA PHE A 595 -9.15 50.96 31.95
C PHE A 595 -8.75 50.08 30.77
N ALA A 596 -9.17 48.82 30.79
CA ALA A 596 -9.09 47.97 29.61
C ALA A 596 -10.12 48.43 28.58
N ASN A 597 -9.79 48.32 27.28
CA ASN A 597 -10.69 48.65 26.20
C ASN A 597 -11.98 47.82 26.32
N TYR A 598 -13.10 48.51 26.55
CA TYR A 598 -14.34 47.86 26.91
C TYR A 598 -14.86 46.93 25.80
N ASP A 599 -14.77 47.34 24.53
CA ASP A 599 -15.34 46.57 23.43
C ASP A 599 -14.58 45.30 23.09
N ILE A 600 -13.26 45.33 23.28
CA ILE A 600 -12.38 44.16 23.10
C ILE A 600 -12.58 43.18 24.25
N HIS A 601 -12.61 43.65 25.51
CA HIS A 601 -12.52 42.78 26.70
C HIS A 601 -13.85 42.43 27.37
N LYS A 602 -14.96 43.13 27.08
CA LYS A 602 -16.26 42.92 27.76
C LYS A 602 -16.79 41.49 27.73
N SER A 603 -16.49 40.74 26.66
CA SER A 603 -16.96 39.37 26.49
C SER A 603 -16.36 38.41 27.53
N HIS A 604 -15.23 38.78 28.14
CA HIS A 604 -14.52 37.98 29.14
C HIS A 604 -14.45 38.67 30.50
N LYS A 605 -15.29 39.70 30.72
CA LYS A 605 -15.30 40.52 31.94
C LYS A 605 -15.37 39.70 33.23
N CYS A 606 -16.26 38.70 33.29
CA CYS A 606 -16.42 37.82 34.45
C CYS A 606 -15.18 36.97 34.80
N HIS A 607 -14.25 36.82 33.84
CA HIS A 607 -13.02 36.06 33.99
C HIS A 607 -11.80 36.96 34.22
N LEU A 608 -11.82 38.19 33.71
CA LEU A 608 -10.72 39.16 33.83
C LEU A 608 -10.81 40.07 35.07
N GLU A 609 -11.98 40.10 35.74
CA GLU A 609 -12.19 40.84 37.01
C GLU A 609 -11.71 40.08 38.27
N LYS A 610 -11.26 38.83 38.13
CA LYS A 610 -10.72 38.00 39.22
C LYS A 610 -9.21 37.90 39.13
#